data_AF-A0AAQ4PVW3-F1
#
_entry.id   AF-A0AAQ4PVW3-F1
#
_cell.length_a   1.000
_cell.length_b   1.000
_cell.length_c   1.000
_cell.angle_alpha   90.00
_cell.angle_beta   90.00
_cell.angle_gamma   90.00
#
_symmetry.space_group_name_H-M   'P 1'
#
loop_
_entity.id
_entity.type
_entity.pdbx_description
1 polymer ?
#
loop_
_entity_poly.entity_id
_entity_poly.type
_entity_poly.pdbx_seq_one_letter_code
_entity_poly.pdbx_strand_id
1 'polypeptide(L)'
;MRRYERQNHKTLSHADGHTKSRSPSVDMAKSKNHTTHNQSRKAHRNGIKKPRSQRYESLKGVDPKFMRNLRFAKKHNKKGLKTMRKAAKAAVPNTVPTTVQATK
;
A
#
# COMPACT_ATOMS: atom_id res chain seq x y z
N MET A 1 1.85 3.10 38.68
CA MET A 1 1.53 4.42 39.29
C MET A 1 2.42 5.49 38.68
N ARG A 2 1.82 6.64 38.38
CA ARG A 2 2.32 7.87 37.72
C ARG A 2 2.21 7.92 36.19
N ARG A 3 1.38 8.88 35.79
CA ARG A 3 0.69 9.08 34.52
C ARG A 3 1.57 9.93 33.61
N TYR A 4 1.61 9.58 32.32
CA TYR A 4 2.12 10.48 31.27
C TYR A 4 1.15 11.67 31.16
N GLU A 5 1.63 12.86 31.51
CA GLU A 5 0.97 14.15 31.29
C GLU A 5 0.86 14.42 29.78
N ARG A 6 -0.20 13.84 29.19
CA ARG A 6 -0.73 14.26 27.90
C ARG A 6 -1.49 15.55 28.17
N GLN A 7 -0.99 16.69 27.68
CA GLN A 7 -1.65 17.98 27.80
C GLN A 7 -3.10 17.86 27.32
N ASN A 8 -4.01 17.98 28.28
CA ASN A 8 -5.44 17.89 28.08
C ASN A 8 -5.89 19.13 27.31
N HIS A 9 -6.67 18.86 26.26
CA HIS A 9 -7.46 19.83 25.51
C HIS A 9 -8.20 20.80 26.45
N LYS A 10 -7.97 22.10 26.27
CA LYS A 10 -8.75 23.16 26.92
C LYS A 10 -10.07 23.33 26.15
N THR A 11 -11.05 22.50 26.48
CA THR A 11 -12.46 22.75 26.13
C THR A 11 -12.97 23.89 27.03
N LEU A 12 -12.99 25.11 26.51
CA LEU A 12 -13.74 26.22 27.12
C LEU A 12 -15.20 26.10 26.70
N SER A 13 -16.00 25.58 27.63
CA SER A 13 -17.46 25.69 27.67
C SER A 13 -17.86 27.16 27.51
N HIS A 14 -18.46 27.50 26.37
CA HIS A 14 -19.18 28.77 26.23
C HIS A 14 -20.57 28.54 26.80
N ALA A 15 -20.78 29.06 28.00
CA ALA A 15 -22.05 28.99 28.71
C ALA A 15 -23.16 29.72 27.94
N ASP A 16 -24.35 29.14 28.00
CA ASP A 16 -25.57 29.61 27.36
C ASP A 16 -26.01 30.99 27.87
N GLY A 17 -26.20 31.91 26.93
CA GLY A 17 -26.83 33.22 27.13
C GLY A 17 -27.72 33.54 25.95
N HIS A 18 -28.94 32.99 25.93
CA HIS A 18 -29.96 33.30 24.92
C HIS A 18 -30.61 34.67 25.21
N THR A 19 -30.03 35.74 24.66
CA THR A 19 -30.72 37.05 24.53
C THR A 19 -31.33 37.16 23.14
N LYS A 20 -32.67 37.22 23.07
CA LYS A 20 -33.43 37.49 21.85
C LYS A 20 -33.19 38.94 21.38
N SER A 21 -32.39 39.11 20.34
CA SER A 21 -32.53 40.22 19.40
C SER A 21 -32.47 39.66 17.99
N ARG A 22 -33.63 39.53 17.36
CA ARG A 22 -33.82 39.03 16.00
C ARG A 22 -33.85 40.23 15.07
N SER A 23 -32.74 40.53 14.38
CA SER A 23 -32.70 41.42 13.20
C SER A 23 -31.30 41.44 12.55
N PRO A 24 -31.18 41.81 11.26
CA PRO A 24 -32.10 41.65 10.14
C PRO A 24 -31.71 40.43 9.29
N SER A 25 -32.54 40.07 8.33
CA SER A 25 -32.17 39.19 7.22
C SER A 25 -30.89 39.71 6.57
N VAL A 26 -29.74 39.14 6.95
CA VAL A 26 -28.54 39.24 6.13
C VAL A 26 -28.89 38.57 4.82
N ASP A 27 -29.16 39.42 3.83
CA ASP A 27 -29.27 39.04 2.43
C ASP A 27 -28.16 38.04 2.16
N MET A 28 -28.53 36.80 1.83
CA MET A 28 -27.56 35.75 1.54
C MET A 28 -26.86 36.12 0.24
N ALA A 29 -25.90 37.04 0.34
CA ALA A 29 -25.06 37.43 -0.76
C ALA A 29 -24.38 36.16 -1.29
N LYS A 30 -24.53 35.92 -2.59
CA LYS A 30 -24.12 34.66 -3.21
C LYS A 30 -22.67 34.34 -2.87
N SER A 31 -22.44 33.17 -2.28
CA SER A 31 -21.09 32.67 -2.00
C SER A 31 -20.51 31.96 -3.23
N LYS A 32 -19.20 31.71 -3.22
CA LYS A 32 -18.53 30.97 -4.30
C LYS A 32 -18.98 29.50 -4.27
N ASN A 33 -19.62 29.04 -5.33
CA ASN A 33 -20.17 27.67 -5.39
C ASN A 33 -19.10 26.57 -5.51
N HIS A 34 -17.94 26.84 -6.11
CA HIS A 34 -16.88 25.83 -6.32
C HIS A 34 -15.49 26.45 -6.50
N THR A 35 -14.45 25.80 -5.98
CA THR A 35 -13.05 26.16 -6.21
C THR A 35 -12.07 24.99 -6.01
N THR A 36 -11.07 24.90 -6.89
CA THR A 36 -9.96 23.93 -6.81
C THR A 36 -8.64 24.58 -6.35
N HIS A 37 -8.68 25.86 -5.94
CA HIS A 37 -7.51 26.72 -5.72
C HIS A 37 -6.42 26.14 -4.78
N ASN A 38 -6.81 25.51 -3.68
CA ASN A 38 -5.85 24.93 -2.72
C ASN A 38 -5.72 23.40 -2.82
N GLN A 39 -6.39 22.76 -3.77
CA GLN A 39 -6.43 21.29 -3.83
C GLN A 39 -5.07 20.72 -4.27
N SER A 40 -4.46 21.30 -5.30
CA SER A 40 -3.13 20.87 -5.78
C SER A 40 -2.06 21.01 -4.70
N ARG A 41 -2.03 22.14 -3.98
CA ARG A 41 -1.07 22.39 -2.90
C ARG A 41 -1.23 21.37 -1.76
N LYS A 42 -2.47 21.05 -1.37
CA LYS A 42 -2.77 20.03 -0.35
C LYS A 42 -2.33 18.63 -0.80
N ALA A 43 -2.63 18.24 -2.04
CA ALA A 43 -2.23 16.95 -2.59
C ALA A 43 -0.71 16.77 -2.60
N HIS A 44 0.04 17.84 -2.88
CA HIS A 44 1.50 17.80 -2.94
C HIS A 44 2.22 17.98 -1.60
N ARG A 45 1.54 18.37 -0.49
CA ARG A 45 2.19 18.51 0.84
C ARG A 45 2.94 17.25 1.26
N ASN A 46 2.34 16.07 1.03
CA ASN A 46 2.94 14.76 1.33
C ASN A 46 3.51 14.07 0.07
N GLY A 47 3.39 14.74 -1.08
CA GLY A 47 3.69 14.20 -2.41
C GLY A 47 2.67 13.17 -2.89
N ILE A 48 2.34 13.22 -4.18
CA ILE A 48 1.52 12.20 -4.84
C ILE A 48 2.43 10.99 -5.11
N LYS A 49 2.30 9.95 -4.30
CA LYS A 49 3.12 8.73 -4.44
C LYS A 49 2.52 7.78 -5.48
N LYS A 50 3.38 7.15 -6.27
CA LYS A 50 2.98 6.07 -7.18
C LYS A 50 2.55 4.85 -6.36
N PRO A 51 1.60 4.03 -6.84
CA PRO A 51 1.29 2.76 -6.20
C PRO A 51 2.55 1.88 -6.18
N ARG A 52 2.73 1.11 -5.10
CA ARG A 52 3.89 0.24 -4.95
C ARG A 52 3.77 -0.95 -5.91
N SER A 53 4.73 -1.10 -6.82
CA SER A 53 4.90 -2.33 -7.58
C SER A 53 5.55 -3.39 -6.70
N GLN A 54 4.99 -4.61 -6.70
CA GLN A 54 5.52 -5.75 -5.97
C GLN A 54 6.03 -6.79 -6.96
N ARG A 55 7.13 -7.49 -6.63
CA ARG A 55 7.73 -8.52 -7.50
C ARG A 55 6.73 -9.60 -7.95
N TYR A 56 5.80 -9.97 -7.07
CA TYR A 56 4.76 -10.95 -7.34
C TYR A 56 3.39 -10.34 -7.03
N GLU A 57 2.58 -10.17 -8.07
CA GLU A 57 1.23 -9.63 -7.97
C GLU A 57 0.17 -10.71 -7.70
N SER A 58 -1.03 -10.30 -7.33
CA SER A 58 -2.15 -11.22 -7.14
C SER A 58 -2.71 -11.70 -8.48
N LEU A 59 -3.04 -12.99 -8.60
CA LEU A 59 -3.73 -13.54 -9.77
C LEU A 59 -5.27 -13.34 -9.72
N LYS A 60 -5.76 -12.34 -8.99
CA LYS A 60 -7.20 -12.04 -8.90
C LYS A 60 -7.68 -11.45 -10.23
N GLY A 61 -8.76 -11.98 -10.79
CA GLY A 61 -9.29 -11.53 -12.09
C GLY A 61 -8.75 -12.29 -13.30
N VAL A 62 -7.80 -13.22 -13.11
CA VAL A 62 -7.35 -14.14 -14.17
C VAL A 62 -8.43 -15.18 -14.44
N ASP A 63 -8.57 -15.60 -15.71
CA ASP A 63 -9.57 -16.59 -16.16
C ASP A 63 -9.63 -17.82 -15.22
N PRO A 64 -10.82 -18.12 -14.66
CA PRO A 64 -11.02 -19.28 -13.81
C PRO A 64 -10.57 -20.61 -14.44
N LYS A 65 -10.73 -20.80 -15.76
CA LYS A 65 -10.32 -22.04 -16.43
C LYS A 65 -8.80 -22.20 -16.41
N PHE A 66 -8.06 -21.15 -16.76
CA PHE A 66 -6.62 -21.12 -16.62
C PHE A 66 -6.16 -21.34 -15.17
N MET A 67 -6.80 -20.67 -14.20
CA MET A 67 -6.45 -20.80 -12.79
C MET A 67 -6.67 -22.21 -12.25
N ARG A 68 -7.72 -22.90 -12.68
CA ARG A 68 -7.94 -24.32 -12.33
C ARG A 68 -6.78 -25.19 -12.82
N ASN A 69 -6.39 -25.05 -14.07
CA ASN A 69 -5.27 -25.81 -14.63
C ASN A 69 -3.94 -25.49 -13.93
N LEU A 70 -3.62 -24.21 -13.74
CA LEU A 70 -2.40 -23.76 -13.06
C LEU A 70 -2.31 -24.33 -11.63
N ARG A 71 -3.44 -24.40 -10.92
CA ARG A 71 -3.51 -25.00 -9.58
C ARG A 71 -3.22 -26.50 -9.63
N PHE A 72 -3.78 -27.24 -10.58
CA PHE A 72 -3.51 -28.67 -10.73
C PHE A 72 -2.06 -28.95 -11.13
N ALA A 73 -1.50 -28.18 -12.07
CA ALA A 73 -0.10 -28.29 -12.45
C ALA A 73 0.83 -28.11 -11.24
N LYS A 74 0.66 -27.02 -10.48
CA LYS A 74 1.44 -26.77 -9.25
C LYS A 74 1.23 -27.85 -8.19
N LYS A 75 0.02 -28.40 -8.06
CA LYS A 75 -0.31 -29.47 -7.09
C LYS A 75 0.49 -30.75 -7.36
N HIS A 76 0.72 -31.10 -8.62
CA HIS A 76 1.34 -32.38 -9.00
C HIS A 76 2.86 -32.33 -9.24
N ASN A 77 3.50 -31.17 -9.15
CA ASN A 77 4.96 -31.02 -9.32
C ASN A 77 5.81 -31.92 -8.40
N LYS A 78 5.29 -32.32 -7.23
CA LYS A 78 5.99 -33.25 -6.32
C LYS A 78 6.27 -34.62 -6.95
N LYS A 79 5.42 -35.07 -7.88
CA LYS A 79 5.57 -36.38 -8.55
C LYS A 79 6.83 -36.44 -9.42
N GLY A 80 7.18 -35.34 -10.08
CA GLY A 80 8.35 -35.23 -10.96
C GLY A 80 9.65 -34.85 -10.26
N LEU A 81 9.66 -34.71 -8.92
CA LEU A 81 10.81 -34.14 -8.21
C LEU A 81 12.05 -35.04 -8.29
N LYS A 82 11.88 -36.38 -8.25
CA LYS A 82 13.01 -37.33 -8.34
C LYS A 82 13.67 -37.31 -9.72
N THR A 83 12.87 -37.29 -10.77
CA THR A 83 13.35 -37.22 -12.16
C THR A 83 13.99 -35.87 -12.45
N MET A 84 13.40 -34.76 -11.99
CA MET A 84 14.02 -33.44 -12.06
C MET A 84 15.36 -33.37 -11.34
N ARG A 85 15.47 -33.93 -10.13
CA ARG A 85 16.74 -33.93 -9.38
C ARG A 85 17.82 -34.76 -10.08
N LYS A 86 17.46 -35.93 -10.63
CA LYS A 86 18.39 -36.74 -11.43
C LYS A 86 18.84 -35.99 -12.68
N ALA A 87 17.92 -35.36 -13.40
CA ALA A 87 18.22 -34.54 -14.57
C ALA A 87 19.10 -33.33 -14.20
N ALA A 88 18.79 -32.62 -13.12
CA ALA A 88 19.59 -31.50 -12.65
C ALA A 88 21.00 -31.93 -12.21
N LYS A 89 21.14 -33.06 -11.50
CA LYS A 89 22.45 -33.64 -11.12
C LYS A 89 23.29 -34.02 -12.34
N ALA A 90 22.64 -34.52 -13.41
CA ALA A 90 23.30 -34.83 -14.68
C ALA A 90 23.63 -33.58 -15.52
N ALA A 91 22.85 -32.51 -15.37
CA ALA A 91 23.00 -31.25 -16.10
C ALA A 91 23.95 -30.26 -15.42
N VAL A 92 24.34 -30.46 -14.16
CA VAL A 92 25.44 -29.71 -13.54
C VAL A 92 26.74 -30.37 -13.99
N PRO A 93 27.52 -29.76 -14.91
CA PRO A 93 28.87 -30.25 -15.18
C PRO A 93 29.68 -30.17 -13.88
N ASN A 94 30.53 -31.17 -13.61
CA ASN A 94 31.50 -31.13 -12.52
C ASN A 94 32.53 -30.03 -12.80
N THR A 95 32.18 -28.76 -12.58
CA THR A 95 33.13 -27.67 -12.62
C THR A 95 33.85 -27.67 -11.28
N VAL A 96 35.05 -28.25 -11.27
CA VAL A 96 36.06 -28.02 -10.23
C VAL A 96 36.12 -26.51 -9.98
N PRO A 97 36.08 -26.03 -8.72
CA PRO A 97 36.26 -24.61 -8.47
C PRO A 97 37.69 -24.24 -8.85
N THR A 98 37.88 -23.61 -10.02
CA THR A 98 39.15 -23.01 -10.41
C THR A 98 39.48 -21.92 -9.40
N THR A 99 40.35 -22.24 -8.45
CA THR A 99 41.00 -21.27 -7.58
C THR A 99 41.95 -20.48 -8.45
N VAL A 100 41.48 -19.36 -9.00
CA VAL A 100 42.36 -18.41 -9.67
C VAL A 100 43.23 -17.79 -8.60
N GLN A 101 44.51 -18.15 -8.62
CA GLN A 101 45.52 -17.56 -7.76
C GLN A 101 45.53 -16.05 -7.95
N ALA A 102 45.38 -15.33 -6.83
CA ALA A 102 45.53 -13.88 -6.79
C ALA A 102 46.97 -13.52 -7.18
N THR A 103 47.13 -12.84 -8.31
CA THR A 103 48.40 -12.21 -8.66
C THR A 103 48.42 -10.78 -8.10
N LYS A 104 49.55 -10.56 -7.44
CA LYS A 104 50.08 -9.38 -6.75
C LYS A 104 50.06 -8.10 -7.58
#